data_AF-R9IKP3-F1
#
_entry.id   AF-R9IKP3-F1
#
_cell.length_a   1.000
_cell.length_b   1.000
_cell.length_c   1.000
_cell.angle_alpha   90.00
_cell.angle_beta   90.00
_cell.angle_gamma   90.00
#
_symmetry.space_group_name_H-M   'P 1'
#
loop_
_entity.id
_entity.type
_entity.pdbx_description
1 polymer ?
#
loop_
_entity_poly.entity_id
_entity_poly.type
_entity_poly.pdbx_seq_one_letter_code
_entity_poly.pdbx_strand_id
1 'polypeptide(L)'
;MSEWIRIRIKDFYKDAVGETEYTYVSHEVYEALTDLFRREAHAEEMRDLRHLTLGGYIEGETEERMTKETESLEDMMIHQMELETLQKAVQSLTQIQRERLHLYFFEGLTFRQIAEKTGISDRSVRESVEASLKKIKKFFN
;
A
#
# COMPACT_ATOMS: atom_id res chain seq x y z
N MET A 1 0.87 -59.25 -16.23
CA MET A 1 1.84 -59.21 -15.12
C MET A 1 1.80 -57.78 -14.61
N SER A 2 1.44 -57.55 -13.34
CA SER A 2 1.36 -56.18 -12.82
C SER A 2 2.75 -55.56 -12.87
N GLU A 3 2.91 -54.45 -13.59
CA GLU A 3 4.17 -53.73 -13.64
C GLU A 3 4.36 -52.99 -12.32
N TRP A 4 5.40 -53.39 -11.58
CA TRP A 4 5.78 -52.77 -10.32
C TRP A 4 6.88 -51.74 -10.59
N ILE A 5 6.62 -50.50 -10.23
CA ILE A 5 7.54 -49.38 -10.38
C ILE A 5 8.26 -49.19 -9.05
N ARG A 6 9.59 -49.17 -9.10
CA ARG A 6 10.42 -48.88 -7.93
C ARG A 6 10.52 -47.37 -7.77
N ILE A 7 10.03 -46.86 -6.64
CA ILE A 7 10.10 -45.43 -6.29
C ILE A 7 10.94 -45.22 -5.03
N ARG A 8 11.54 -44.03 -4.90
CA ARG A 8 12.10 -43.57 -3.63
C ARG A 8 11.03 -42.90 -2.82
N ILE A 9 10.95 -43.24 -1.54
CA ILE A 9 9.91 -42.70 -0.65
C ILE A 9 10.10 -41.19 -0.44
N LYS A 10 11.36 -40.75 -0.31
CA LYS A 10 11.72 -39.33 -0.15
C LYS A 10 11.27 -38.44 -1.31
N ASP A 11 11.16 -38.99 -2.53
CA ASP A 11 10.71 -38.21 -3.70
C ASP A 11 9.22 -37.81 -3.59
N PHE A 12 8.44 -38.50 -2.73
CA PHE A 12 7.01 -38.28 -2.55
C PHE A 12 6.60 -37.97 -1.09
N TYR A 13 7.52 -37.97 -0.13
CA TYR A 13 7.18 -37.66 1.27
C TYR A 13 8.33 -36.89 1.91
N LYS A 14 8.13 -35.59 2.16
CA LYS A 14 9.17 -34.68 2.71
C LYS A 14 9.61 -35.08 4.13
N ASP A 15 8.72 -35.71 4.90
CA ASP A 15 8.98 -36.15 6.28
C ASP A 15 9.56 -37.57 6.38
N ALA A 16 9.84 -38.23 5.26
CA ALA A 16 10.39 -39.58 5.27
C ALA A 16 11.82 -39.59 5.84
N VAL A 17 12.02 -40.32 6.94
CA VAL A 17 13.31 -40.41 7.63
C VAL A 17 14.16 -41.50 6.95
N GLY A 18 14.92 -41.11 5.93
CA GLY A 18 15.90 -41.97 5.25
C GLY A 18 16.08 -41.63 3.78
N GLU A 19 17.30 -41.33 3.34
CA GLU A 19 17.56 -40.91 1.95
C GLU A 19 17.53 -42.05 0.92
N THR A 20 17.56 -43.30 1.38
CA THR A 20 17.79 -44.49 0.54
C THR A 20 16.68 -45.53 0.61
N GLU A 21 15.50 -45.20 1.14
CA GLU A 21 14.37 -46.13 1.17
C GLU A 21 13.61 -46.15 -0.15
N TYR A 22 13.48 -47.36 -0.70
CA TYR A 22 12.75 -47.62 -1.94
C TYR A 22 11.59 -48.56 -1.66
N THR A 23 10.46 -48.32 -2.33
CA THR A 23 9.31 -49.22 -2.32
C THR A 23 8.85 -49.52 -3.74
N TYR A 24 8.08 -50.59 -3.90
CA TYR A 24 7.50 -51.01 -5.16
C TYR A 24 6.02 -50.68 -5.14
N VAL A 25 5.56 -49.89 -6.11
CA VAL A 25 4.17 -49.51 -6.28
C VAL A 25 3.64 -50.01 -7.62
N SER A 26 2.35 -50.26 -7.72
CA SER A 26 1.74 -50.55 -9.02
C SER A 26 1.75 -49.30 -9.90
N HIS A 27 1.68 -49.49 -11.22
CA HIS A 27 1.60 -48.39 -12.20
C HIS A 27 0.47 -47.40 -11.88
N GLU A 28 -0.73 -47.89 -11.54
CA GLU A 28 -1.88 -47.05 -11.18
C GLU A 28 -1.61 -46.16 -9.95
N VAL A 29 -0.91 -46.71 -8.94
CA VAL A 29 -0.53 -45.97 -7.74
C VAL A 29 0.56 -44.95 -8.05
N TYR A 30 1.50 -45.29 -8.92
CA TYR A 30 2.54 -44.37 -9.38
C TYR A 30 1.96 -43.16 -10.13
N GLU A 31 1.02 -43.38 -11.05
CA GLU A 31 0.37 -42.29 -11.78
C GLU A 31 -0.45 -41.41 -10.83
N ALA A 32 -1.23 -42.00 -9.92
CA ALA A 32 -2.00 -41.25 -8.95
C ALA A 32 -1.12 -40.39 -8.03
N LEU A 33 0.03 -40.92 -7.58
CA LEU A 33 1.02 -40.18 -6.80
C LEU A 33 1.63 -39.05 -7.63
N THR A 34 2.08 -39.34 -8.86
CA THR A 34 2.71 -38.34 -9.73
C THR A 34 1.75 -37.19 -10.06
N ASP A 35 0.48 -37.49 -10.32
CA ASP A 35 -0.54 -36.48 -10.61
C ASP A 35 -0.87 -35.63 -9.39
N LEU A 36 -0.93 -36.23 -8.20
CA LEU A 36 -1.13 -35.50 -6.95
C LEU A 36 0.03 -34.53 -6.69
N PHE A 37 1.27 -35.00 -6.84
CA PHE A 37 2.47 -34.19 -6.66
C PHE A 37 2.60 -33.07 -7.69
N ARG A 38 2.26 -33.32 -8.96
CA ARG A 38 2.24 -32.26 -9.99
C ARG A 38 1.22 -31.18 -9.67
N ARG A 39 0.03 -31.56 -9.21
CA ARG A 39 -1.01 -30.60 -8.79
C ARG A 39 -0.59 -29.84 -7.54
N GLU A 40 0.06 -30.50 -6.58
CA GLU A 40 0.53 -29.89 -5.35
C GLU A 40 1.70 -28.93 -5.60
N ALA A 41 2.69 -29.32 -6.41
CA ALA A 41 3.80 -28.46 -6.81
C ALA A 41 3.31 -27.24 -7.62
N HIS A 42 2.37 -27.44 -8.56
CA HIS A 42 1.76 -26.32 -9.29
C HIS A 42 0.88 -25.45 -8.38
N ALA A 43 0.24 -26.02 -7.35
CA ALA A 43 -0.50 -25.27 -6.36
C ALA A 43 0.43 -24.49 -5.41
N GLU A 44 1.61 -25.02 -5.09
CA GLU A 44 2.69 -24.35 -4.36
C GLU A 44 3.26 -23.20 -5.19
N GLU A 45 3.59 -23.40 -6.47
CA GLU A 45 3.98 -22.33 -7.39
C GLU A 45 2.88 -21.25 -7.52
N MET A 46 1.60 -21.64 -7.60
CA MET A 46 0.48 -20.69 -7.66
C MET A 46 0.21 -19.99 -6.31
N ARG A 47 0.67 -20.52 -5.17
CA ARG A 47 0.67 -19.83 -3.87
C ARG A 47 1.85 -18.87 -3.79
N ASP A 48 3.03 -19.29 -4.22
CA ASP A 48 4.23 -18.44 -4.28
C ASP A 48 4.04 -17.25 -5.24
N LEU A 49 3.39 -17.46 -6.38
CA LEU A 49 3.00 -16.39 -7.30
C LEU A 49 1.97 -15.41 -6.71
N ARG A 50 1.20 -15.80 -5.69
CA ARG A 50 0.31 -14.87 -4.95
C ARG A 50 1.09 -14.04 -3.92
N HIS A 51 2.26 -14.50 -3.47
CA HIS A 51 3.23 -13.71 -2.72
C HIS A 51 4.09 -12.80 -3.62
N LEU A 52 3.94 -12.92 -4.94
CA LEU A 52 4.45 -11.99 -5.93
C LEU A 52 3.49 -10.80 -6.10
N THR A 53 3.32 -10.02 -5.03
CA THR A 53 3.21 -8.57 -5.27
C THR A 53 4.43 -8.17 -6.10
N LEU A 54 4.34 -7.13 -6.93
CA LEU A 54 5.39 -6.74 -7.90
C LEU A 54 6.82 -6.59 -7.29
N GLY A 55 6.99 -6.61 -5.95
CA GLY A 55 8.27 -6.58 -5.24
C GLY A 55 8.52 -7.67 -4.16
N GLY A 56 7.68 -8.69 -4.01
CA GLY A 56 7.86 -9.75 -2.99
C GLY A 56 7.53 -9.31 -1.55
N TYR A 57 7.52 -10.26 -0.60
CA TYR A 57 7.29 -10.00 0.82
C TYR A 57 8.58 -9.58 1.52
N ILE A 58 8.59 -8.37 2.06
CA ILE A 58 9.60 -7.82 2.96
C ILE A 58 8.95 -7.73 4.35
N GLU A 59 9.48 -8.48 5.32
CA GLU A 59 9.07 -8.48 6.73
C GLU A 59 9.11 -7.05 7.28
N GLY A 60 8.03 -6.59 7.92
CA GLY A 60 7.85 -5.19 8.31
C GLY A 60 7.23 -4.28 7.24
N GLU A 61 7.82 -4.17 6.04
CA GLU A 61 7.33 -3.24 5.00
C GLU A 61 6.03 -3.69 4.32
N THR A 62 5.88 -5.00 4.10
CA THR A 62 4.69 -5.57 3.45
C THR A 62 3.52 -5.60 4.41
N GLU A 63 3.80 -5.88 5.68
CA GLU A 63 2.83 -5.80 6.76
C GLU A 63 2.38 -4.36 6.99
N GLU A 64 3.32 -3.39 6.99
CA GLU A 64 2.98 -1.96 7.07
C GLU A 64 2.07 -1.53 5.91
N ARG A 65 2.35 -1.96 4.68
CA ARG A 65 1.48 -1.71 3.51
C ARG A 65 0.13 -2.41 3.58
N MET A 66 0.05 -3.61 4.14
CA MET A 66 -1.22 -4.34 4.35
C MET A 66 -2.02 -3.78 5.53
N THR A 67 -1.35 -3.18 6.52
CA THR A 67 -1.99 -2.47 7.65
C THR A 67 -2.42 -1.05 7.30
N LYS A 68 -1.82 -0.43 6.27
CA LYS A 68 -2.44 0.71 5.59
C LYS A 68 -3.68 0.17 4.90
N GLU A 69 -4.81 0.27 5.61
CA GLU A 69 -6.13 0.00 5.05
C GLU A 69 -6.15 0.57 3.63
N THR A 70 -6.38 -0.31 2.65
CA THR A 70 -6.70 0.15 1.30
C THR A 70 -7.89 1.06 1.45
N GLU A 71 -7.67 2.37 1.35
CA GLU A 71 -8.73 3.38 1.41
C GLU A 71 -9.87 2.87 0.52
N SER A 72 -11.06 2.72 1.10
CA SER A 72 -12.22 2.22 0.36
C SER A 72 -12.43 3.09 -0.89
N LEU A 73 -13.06 2.56 -1.94
CA LEU A 73 -13.52 3.39 -3.05
C LEU A 73 -14.32 4.59 -2.53
N GLU A 74 -15.10 4.38 -1.47
CA GLU A 74 -15.86 5.41 -0.78
C GLU A 74 -14.94 6.46 -0.12
N ASP A 75 -13.90 6.03 0.60
CA ASP A 75 -12.95 6.93 1.25
C ASP A 75 -12.14 7.75 0.23
N MET A 76 -11.70 7.12 -0.87
CA MET A 76 -11.04 7.83 -1.96
C MET A 76 -11.98 8.85 -2.61
N MET A 77 -13.26 8.53 -2.80
CA MET A 77 -14.25 9.47 -3.31
C MET A 77 -14.51 10.62 -2.33
N ILE A 78 -14.61 10.34 -1.03
CA ILE A 78 -14.73 11.36 0.02
C ILE A 78 -13.50 12.28 -0.01
N HIS A 79 -12.29 11.71 -0.05
CA HIS A 79 -11.05 12.47 -0.09
C HIS A 79 -10.97 13.36 -1.35
N GLN A 80 -11.38 12.83 -2.51
CA GLN A 80 -11.44 13.60 -3.75
C GLN A 80 -12.44 14.77 -3.63
N MET A 81 -13.62 14.55 -3.03
CA MET A 81 -14.61 15.60 -2.79
C MET A 81 -14.09 16.68 -1.82
N GLU A 82 -13.38 16.28 -0.76
CA GLU A 82 -12.74 17.20 0.17
C GLU A 82 -11.65 18.03 -0.51
N LEU A 83 -10.82 17.40 -1.34
CA LEU A 83 -9.76 18.05 -2.10
C LEU A 83 -10.33 19.08 -3.07
N GLU A 84 -11.40 18.74 -3.80
CA GLU A 84 -12.09 19.66 -4.69
C GLU A 84 -12.71 20.85 -3.94
N THR A 85 -13.28 20.59 -2.76
CA THR A 85 -13.82 21.63 -1.88
C THR A 85 -12.72 22.57 -1.40
N LEU A 86 -11.57 22.01 -0.99
CA LEU A 86 -10.39 22.78 -0.61
C LEU A 86 -9.85 23.62 -1.78
N GLN A 87 -9.78 23.05 -2.98
CA GLN A 87 -9.34 23.77 -4.18
C GLN A 87 -10.24 24.96 -4.48
N LYS A 88 -11.57 24.78 -4.43
CA LYS A 88 -12.54 25.88 -4.58
C LYS A 88 -12.34 26.96 -3.51
N ALA A 89 -12.13 26.54 -2.26
CA ALA A 89 -11.87 27.45 -1.15
C ALA A 89 -10.60 28.29 -1.38
N VAL A 90 -9.50 27.65 -1.80
CA VAL A 90 -8.22 28.33 -2.10
C VAL A 90 -8.33 29.24 -3.32
N GLN A 91 -9.08 28.86 -4.36
CA GLN A 91 -9.32 29.69 -5.54
C GLN A 91 -10.11 30.98 -5.20
N SER A 92 -10.94 30.95 -4.16
CA SER A 92 -11.67 32.15 -3.69
C SER A 92 -10.78 33.20 -2.99
N LEU A 93 -9.53 32.84 -2.68
CA LEU A 93 -8.58 33.72 -2.00
C LEU A 93 -7.84 34.62 -3.00
N THR A 94 -7.54 35.84 -2.56
CA THR A 94 -6.68 36.75 -3.34
C THR A 94 -5.26 36.20 -3.43
N GLN A 95 -4.48 36.65 -4.41
CA GLN A 95 -3.09 36.20 -4.57
C GLN A 95 -2.27 36.41 -3.28
N ILE A 96 -2.42 37.57 -2.64
CA ILE A 96 -1.75 37.90 -1.38
C ILE A 96 -2.16 36.96 -0.24
N GLN A 97 -3.44 36.58 -0.18
CA GLN A 97 -3.94 35.63 0.83
C GLN A 97 -3.34 34.24 0.64
N ARG A 98 -3.29 33.76 -0.61
CA ARG A 98 -2.66 32.46 -0.95
C ARG A 98 -1.17 32.46 -0.64
N GLU A 99 -0.47 33.50 -1.02
CA GLU A 99 0.97 33.64 -0.77
C GLU A 99 1.29 33.62 0.73
N ARG A 100 0.55 34.38 1.54
CA ARG A 100 0.76 34.39 3.00
C ARG A 100 0.46 33.04 3.66
N LEU A 101 -0.57 32.33 3.19
CA LEU A 101 -0.84 30.95 3.65
C LEU A 101 0.29 30.00 3.25
N HIS A 102 0.82 30.13 2.04
CA HIS A 102 1.95 29.33 1.57
C HIS A 102 3.18 29.52 2.46
N LEU A 103 3.57 30.78 2.68
CA LEU A 103 4.70 31.13 3.53
C LEU A 103 4.54 30.62 4.98
N TYR A 104 3.34 30.67 5.54
CA TYR A 104 3.08 30.25 6.91
C TYR A 104 3.01 28.73 7.07
N PHE A 105 2.18 28.05 6.27
CA PHE A 105 1.91 26.61 6.45
C PHE A 105 2.92 25.70 5.73
N PHE A 106 3.49 26.13 4.60
CA PHE A 106 4.37 25.30 3.78
C PHE A 106 5.85 25.68 3.95
N GLU A 107 6.19 26.97 4.07
CA GLU A 107 7.57 27.40 4.37
C GLU A 107 7.86 27.51 5.87
N GLY A 108 6.84 27.41 6.74
CA GLY A 108 7.01 27.45 8.19
C GLY A 108 7.44 28.81 8.76
N LEU A 109 7.26 29.90 8.00
CA LEU A 109 7.66 31.24 8.43
C LEU A 109 6.69 31.82 9.47
N THR A 110 7.24 32.52 10.46
CA THR A 110 6.45 33.31 11.42
C THR A 110 5.83 34.54 10.77
N PHE A 111 4.75 35.09 11.35
CA PHE A 111 4.14 36.33 10.84
C PHE A 111 5.13 37.49 10.74
N ARG A 112 6.08 37.58 11.67
CA ARG A 112 7.15 38.58 11.67
C ARG A 112 8.10 38.41 10.49
N GLN A 113 8.55 37.19 10.22
CA GLN A 113 9.42 36.90 9.09
C GLN A 113 8.71 37.16 7.75
N ILE A 114 7.42 36.85 7.66
CA ILE A 114 6.60 37.15 6.48
C ILE A 114 6.45 38.65 6.29
N ALA A 115 6.21 39.40 7.37
CA ALA A 115 6.12 40.85 7.38
C ALA A 115 7.43 41.50 6.90
N GLU A 116 8.57 41.03 7.41
CA GLU A 116 9.91 41.46 6.99
C GLU A 116 10.16 41.14 5.49
N LYS A 117 9.78 39.93 5.02
CA LYS A 117 9.93 39.50 3.62
C LYS A 117 9.05 40.32 2.65
N THR A 118 7.85 40.72 3.07
CA THR A 118 6.86 41.39 2.21
C THR A 118 6.75 42.90 2.44
N GLY A 119 7.50 43.47 3.39
CA GLY A 119 7.55 44.91 3.66
C GLY A 119 6.28 45.49 4.29
N ILE A 120 5.53 44.68 5.05
CA ILE A 120 4.26 45.08 5.69
C ILE A 120 4.32 44.83 7.20
N SER A 121 3.28 45.24 7.93
CA SER A 121 3.22 45.01 9.37
C SER A 121 2.86 43.55 9.73
N ASP A 122 3.44 43.02 10.82
CA ASP A 122 3.09 41.71 11.41
C ASP A 122 1.57 41.57 11.62
N ARG A 123 0.94 42.63 12.12
CA ARG A 123 -0.51 42.69 12.32
C ARG A 123 -1.27 42.47 11.02
N SER A 124 -0.86 43.12 9.92
CA SER A 124 -1.50 42.96 8.62
C SER A 124 -1.33 41.55 8.05
N VAL A 125 -0.19 40.90 8.29
CA VAL A 125 0.01 39.48 7.94
C VAL A 125 -0.98 38.61 8.70
N ARG A 126 -1.05 38.78 10.02
CA ARG A 126 -1.93 38.00 10.89
C ARG A 126 -3.40 38.13 10.49
N GLU A 127 -3.89 39.36 10.37
CA GLU A 127 -5.27 39.66 9.97
C GLU A 127 -5.60 39.03 8.61
N SER A 128 -4.64 39.05 7.69
CA SER A 128 -4.80 38.42 6.38
C SER A 128 -4.87 36.90 6.44
N VAL A 129 -4.01 36.25 7.24
CA VAL A 129 -4.02 34.79 7.41
C VAL A 129 -5.32 34.36 8.08
N GLU A 130 -5.74 35.04 9.16
CA GLU A 130 -7.00 34.76 9.85
C GLU A 130 -8.22 34.96 8.94
N ALA A 131 -8.25 36.03 8.14
CA ALA A 131 -9.32 36.26 7.17
C ALA A 131 -9.36 35.16 6.10
N SER A 132 -8.20 34.63 5.69
CA SER A 132 -8.11 33.55 4.71
C SER A 132 -8.64 32.23 5.30
N LEU A 133 -8.26 31.91 6.55
CA LEU A 133 -8.78 30.74 7.26
C LEU A 133 -10.30 30.84 7.47
N LYS A 134 -10.82 32.02 7.82
CA LYS A 134 -12.28 32.26 7.92
C LYS A 134 -12.99 32.04 6.59
N LYS A 135 -12.38 32.41 5.46
CA LYS A 135 -12.94 32.14 4.13
C LYS A 135 -12.94 30.65 3.81
N ILE A 136 -11.82 29.95 4.05
CA ILE A 136 -11.72 28.51 3.80
C ILE A 136 -12.74 27.74 4.64
N LYS A 137 -12.87 28.07 5.93
CA LYS A 137 -13.81 27.40 6.84
C LYS A 137 -15.27 27.45 6.37
N LYS A 138 -15.67 28.50 5.62
CA LYS A 138 -17.04 28.61 5.06
C LYS A 138 -17.38 27.55 4.01
N PHE A 139 -16.39 26.87 3.43
CA PHE A 139 -16.62 25.80 2.45
C PHE A 139 -16.84 24.43 3.09
N PHE A 140 -16.51 24.28 4.38
CA PHE A 140 -16.60 23.03 5.14
C PHE A 140 -17.61 23.12 6.29
N ASN A 141 -18.40 24.19 6.33
CA ASN A 141 -19.42 24.48 7.32
C ASN A 141 -20.82 24.43 6.71
#